data_AF-A0A0Q9EQ20-F1
#
_entry.id   AF-A0A0Q9EQ20-F1
#
_cell.length_a   1.000
_cell.length_b   1.000
_cell.length_c   1.000
_cell.angle_alpha   90.00
_cell.angle_beta   90.00
_cell.angle_gamma   90.00
#
_symmetry.space_group_name_H-M   'P 1'
#
loop_
_entity.id
_entity.type
_entity.pdbx_description
1 polymer ?
#
loop_
_entity_poly.entity_id
_entity_poly.type
_entity_poly.pdbx_seq_one_letter_code
_entity_poly.pdbx_strand_id
1 'polypeptide(L)'
;MAAWFTVAAPLIPEILRLARPYFTRPPPQAIAPPSDVVALQITELQDVAAQNAESIKVLAAEMQKTITSLQQASMTLEQRLRRAHRLSLASLAVAAVALVVAGAAYATAA
;
A
#
# COMPACT_ATOMS: atom_id res chain seq x y z
N MET A 1 -15.81 35.31 27.81
CA MET A 1 -14.60 34.70 28.41
C MET A 1 -14.95 33.30 28.87
N ALA A 2 -14.09 32.32 28.64
CA ALA A 2 -14.43 30.92 28.89
C ALA A 2 -14.48 30.63 30.39
N ALA A 3 -15.68 30.28 30.91
CA ALA A 3 -15.95 30.09 32.33
C ALA A 3 -15.08 29.00 33.02
N TRP A 4 -14.49 28.09 32.23
CA TRP A 4 -13.55 27.09 32.75
C TRP A 4 -12.22 27.72 33.20
N PHE A 5 -11.78 28.81 32.57
CA PHE A 5 -10.47 29.42 32.87
C PHE A 5 -10.49 30.14 34.21
N THR A 6 -11.60 30.78 34.60
CA THR A 6 -11.74 31.42 35.91
C THR A 6 -11.70 30.42 37.07
N VAL A 7 -12.12 29.17 36.82
CA VAL A 7 -12.05 28.08 37.81
C VAL A 7 -10.67 27.42 37.81
N ALA A 8 -10.07 27.22 36.63
CA ALA A 8 -8.79 26.53 36.49
C ALA A 8 -7.57 27.42 36.80
N ALA A 9 -7.62 28.72 36.48
CA ALA A 9 -6.50 29.66 36.63
C ALA A 9 -5.78 29.61 38.00
N PRO A 10 -6.48 29.59 39.16
CA PRO A 10 -5.81 29.50 40.46
C PRO A 10 -5.17 28.12 40.74
N LEU A 11 -5.60 27.06 40.05
CA LEU A 11 -5.10 25.68 40.21
C LEU A 11 -3.89 25.38 39.31
N ILE A 12 -3.66 26.17 38.26
CA ILE A 12 -2.53 25.99 37.33
C ILE A 12 -1.16 25.95 38.05
N PRO A 13 -0.85 26.84 39.03
CA PRO A 13 0.45 26.81 39.71
C PRO A 13 0.68 25.52 40.51
N GLU A 14 -0.39 24.95 41.08
CA GLU A 14 -0.33 23.74 41.88
C GLU A 14 -0.19 22.49 41.01
N ILE A 15 -0.96 22.41 39.93
CA ILE A 15 -0.81 21.38 38.89
C ILE A 15 0.61 21.42 38.32
N LEU A 16 1.14 22.60 38.02
CA LEU A 16 2.49 22.76 37.49
C LEU A 16 3.56 22.37 38.52
N ARG A 17 3.35 22.63 39.81
CA ARG A 17 4.23 22.16 40.90
C ARG A 17 4.23 20.64 41.04
N LEU A 18 3.07 20.00 40.97
CA LEU A 18 2.91 18.55 41.06
C LEU A 18 3.45 17.84 39.81
N ALA A 19 3.29 18.44 38.64
CA ALA A 19 3.73 17.89 37.37
C ALA A 19 5.22 18.16 37.06
N ARG A 20 5.83 19.22 37.62
CA ARG A 20 7.25 19.56 37.43
C ARG A 20 8.19 18.35 37.57
N PRO A 21 8.16 17.54 38.65
CA PRO A 21 9.05 16.39 38.77
C PRO A 21 8.83 15.31 37.71
N TYR A 22 7.65 15.23 37.08
CA TYR A 22 7.41 14.30 35.98
C TYR A 22 8.01 14.78 34.65
N PHE A 23 8.11 16.10 34.44
CA PHE A 23 8.69 16.70 33.23
C PHE A 23 10.18 17.04 33.36
N THR A 24 10.71 17.15 34.58
CA THR A 24 12.14 17.48 34.82
C THR A 24 12.97 16.30 35.28
N ARG A 25 12.38 15.10 35.46
CA ARG A 25 13.16 13.89 35.66
C ARG A 25 13.93 13.60 34.38
N PRO A 26 15.26 13.43 34.44
CA PRO A 26 15.99 12.90 33.31
C PRO A 26 15.36 11.56 32.93
N PRO A 27 15.19 11.25 31.64
CA PRO A 27 14.73 9.93 31.26
C PRO A 27 15.66 8.88 31.89
N PRO A 28 15.20 7.64 32.15
CA PRO A 28 16.01 6.63 32.84
C PRO A 28 17.41 6.45 32.24
N GLN A 29 17.53 6.67 30.92
CA GLN A 29 18.79 6.63 30.17
C GLN A 29 19.78 7.74 30.55
N ALA A 30 19.34 8.87 31.10
CA ALA A 30 20.21 9.99 31.49
C ALA A 30 20.78 9.84 32.92
N ILE A 31 20.33 8.84 33.69
CA ILE A 31 20.78 8.54 35.06
C ILE A 31 21.64 7.27 35.10
N ALA A 32 21.49 6.39 34.10
CA ALA A 32 22.29 5.19 33.93
C ALA A 32 23.73 5.53 33.49
N PRO A 33 24.75 4.74 33.91
CA PRO A 33 26.10 4.92 33.41
C PRO A 33 26.12 4.77 31.88
N PRO A 34 27.00 5.52 31.16
CA PRO A 34 27.02 5.53 29.69
C PRO A 34 27.11 4.14 29.05
N SER A 35 27.72 3.17 29.73
CA SER A 35 27.81 1.77 29.30
C SER A 35 26.44 1.10 29.18
N ASP A 36 25.53 1.36 30.12
CA ASP A 36 24.21 0.73 30.18
C ASP A 36 23.28 1.32 29.12
N VAL A 37 23.42 2.61 28.83
CA VAL A 37 22.69 3.30 27.75
C VAL A 37 23.10 2.75 26.38
N VAL A 38 24.40 2.55 26.16
CA VAL A 38 24.91 1.98 24.91
C VAL A 38 24.47 0.53 24.76
N ALA A 39 24.52 -0.27 25.83
CA ALA A 39 24.02 -1.65 25.81
C ALA A 39 22.52 -1.73 25.48
N LEU A 40 21.70 -0.83 26.06
CA LEU A 40 20.27 -0.74 25.78
C LEU A 40 20.01 -0.35 24.32
N GLN A 41 20.68 0.67 23.80
CA GLN A 41 20.54 1.10 22.41
C GLN A 41 20.99 0.04 21.41
N ILE A 42 22.06 -0.71 21.71
CA ILE A 42 22.50 -1.83 20.87
C ILE A 42 21.41 -2.92 20.82
N THR A 43 20.79 -3.22 21.96
CA THR A 43 19.71 -4.20 22.04
C THR A 43 18.49 -3.74 21.23
N GLU A 44 18.08 -2.48 21.38
CA GLU A 44 16.96 -1.90 20.62
C GLU A 44 17.24 -1.90 19.10
N LEU A 45 18.45 -1.53 18.68
CA LEU A 45 18.83 -1.56 17.27
C LEU A 45 18.87 -2.98 16.71
N GLN A 46 19.29 -3.97 17.50
CA GLN A 46 19.28 -5.37 17.10
C GLN A 46 17.86 -5.91 16.94
N ASP A 47 16.95 -5.59 17.87
CA ASP A 47 15.54 -5.97 17.77
C ASP A 47 14.87 -5.33 16.56
N VAL A 48 15.09 -4.03 16.33
CA VAL A 48 14.58 -3.32 15.16
C VAL A 48 15.16 -3.91 13.86
N ALA A 49 16.46 -4.25 13.83
CA ALA A 49 17.08 -4.88 12.68
C ALA A 49 16.51 -6.27 12.39
N ALA A 50 16.28 -7.09 13.43
CA ALA A 50 15.67 -8.41 13.30
C ALA A 50 14.21 -8.30 12.79
N GLN A 51 13.45 -7.37 13.34
CA GLN A 51 12.06 -7.11 12.91
C GLN A 51 11.99 -6.61 11.46
N ASN A 52 12.92 -5.75 11.05
CA ASN A 52 13.02 -5.27 9.67
C ASN A 52 13.41 -6.40 8.71
N ALA A 53 14.34 -7.28 9.09
CA ALA A 53 14.73 -8.43 8.27
C ALA A 53 13.54 -9.38 8.02
N GLU A 54 12.74 -9.65 9.06
CA GLU A 54 11.51 -10.44 8.92
C GLU A 54 10.48 -9.72 8.04
N SER A 55 10.30 -8.41 8.23
CA SER A 55 9.36 -7.62 7.42
C SER A 55 9.75 -7.60 5.93
N ILE A 56 11.04 -7.49 5.61
CA ILE A 56 11.55 -7.59 4.23
C ILE A 56 11.28 -8.96 3.64
N LYS A 57 11.45 -10.03 4.42
CA LYS A 57 11.18 -11.40 3.98
C LYS A 57 9.69 -11.61 3.67
N VAL A 58 8.80 -11.12 4.52
CA VAL A 58 7.36 -11.14 4.29
C VAL A 58 7.01 -10.35 3.03
N LEU A 59 7.53 -9.12 2.89
CA LEU A 59 7.33 -8.29 1.71
C LEU A 59 7.79 -8.99 0.43
N ALA A 60 8.97 -9.62 0.44
CA ALA A 60 9.48 -10.36 -0.71
C ALA A 60 8.57 -11.54 -1.09
N ALA A 61 8.04 -12.27 -0.10
CA ALA A 61 7.10 -13.36 -0.34
C ALA A 61 5.77 -12.86 -0.92
N GLU A 62 5.23 -11.75 -0.41
CA GLU A 62 4.02 -11.12 -0.93
C GLU A 62 4.21 -10.57 -2.35
N MET A 63 5.36 -9.95 -2.63
CA MET A 63 5.71 -9.51 -3.99
C MET A 63 5.81 -10.70 -4.94
N GLN A 64 6.47 -11.79 -4.53
CA GLN A 64 6.56 -13.00 -5.35
C GLN A 64 5.18 -13.57 -5.68
N LYS A 65 4.28 -13.63 -4.69
CA LYS A 65 2.90 -14.08 -4.87
C LYS A 65 2.14 -13.16 -5.83
N THR A 66 2.31 -11.85 -5.68
CA THR A 66 1.65 -10.84 -6.51
C THR A 66 2.13 -10.91 -7.96
N ILE A 67 3.43 -11.02 -8.19
CA ILE A 67 4.01 -11.17 -9.53
C ILE A 67 3.49 -12.46 -10.18
N THR A 68 3.45 -13.56 -9.44
CA THR A 68 2.94 -14.85 -9.94
C THR A 68 1.46 -14.75 -10.34
N SER A 69 0.64 -14.10 -9.49
CA SER A 69 -0.77 -13.84 -9.79
C SER A 69 -0.94 -12.94 -11.02
N LEU A 70 -0.12 -11.89 -11.13
CA LEU A 70 -0.15 -10.97 -12.27
C LEU A 70 0.23 -11.67 -13.58
N GLN A 71 1.25 -12.54 -13.55
CA GLN A 71 1.64 -13.36 -14.70
C GLN A 71 0.49 -14.27 -15.16
N GLN A 72 -0.18 -14.96 -14.23
CA GLN A 72 -1.32 -15.82 -14.55
C GLN A 72 -2.50 -15.02 -15.14
N ALA A 73 -2.78 -13.85 -14.57
CA ALA A 73 -3.82 -12.95 -15.09
C ALA A 73 -3.48 -12.46 -16.50
N SER A 74 -2.21 -12.08 -16.73
CA SER A 74 -1.71 -11.66 -18.04
C SER A 74 -1.86 -12.76 -19.10
N MET A 75 -1.43 -13.99 -18.82
CA MET A 75 -1.58 -15.12 -19.73
C MET A 75 -3.05 -15.39 -20.09
N THR A 76 -3.94 -15.28 -19.10
CA THR A 76 -5.38 -15.43 -19.31
C THR A 76 -5.94 -14.32 -20.20
N LEU A 77 -5.49 -13.08 -20.00
CA LEU A 77 -5.89 -11.92 -20.80
C LEU A 77 -5.44 -12.07 -22.26
N GLU A 78 -4.18 -12.49 -22.49
CA GLU A 78 -3.66 -12.73 -23.83
C GLU A 78 -4.42 -13.82 -24.59
N GLN A 79 -4.85 -14.88 -23.91
CA GLN A 79 -5.69 -15.92 -24.51
C GLN A 79 -7.06 -15.36 -24.92
N ARG A 80 -7.68 -14.56 -24.06
CA ARG A 80 -8.98 -13.91 -24.36
C ARG A 80 -8.85 -12.92 -25.51
N LEU A 81 -7.79 -12.12 -25.54
CA LEU A 81 -7.51 -11.16 -26.61
C LEU A 81 -7.31 -11.90 -27.94
N ARG A 82 -6.51 -12.96 -27.97
CA ARG A 82 -6.34 -13.80 -29.16
C ARG A 82 -7.66 -14.37 -29.68
N ARG A 83 -8.54 -14.84 -28.79
CA ARG A 83 -9.89 -15.32 -29.15
C ARG A 83 -10.75 -14.19 -29.71
N ALA A 84 -10.80 -13.04 -29.03
CA ALA A 84 -11.56 -11.88 -29.47
C ALA A 84 -11.09 -11.38 -30.84
N HIS A 85 -9.78 -11.34 -31.08
CA HIS A 85 -9.21 -10.93 -32.36
C HIS A 85 -9.59 -11.89 -33.49
N ARG A 86 -9.55 -13.21 -33.25
CA ARG A 86 -10.02 -14.21 -34.23
C ARG A 86 -11.50 -14.05 -34.55
N LEU A 87 -12.34 -13.84 -33.53
CA LEU A 87 -13.77 -13.62 -33.73
C LEU A 87 -14.03 -12.33 -34.51
N SER A 88 -13.32 -11.25 -34.19
CA SER A 88 -13.41 -9.98 -34.91
C SER A 88 -13.03 -10.12 -36.39
N LEU A 89 -11.94 -10.84 -36.70
CA LEU A 89 -11.55 -11.13 -38.09
C LEU A 89 -12.61 -11.98 -38.81
N ALA A 90 -13.16 -12.99 -38.14
CA ALA A 90 -14.23 -13.81 -38.71
C ALA A 90 -15.48 -12.98 -39.00
N SER A 91 -15.90 -12.13 -38.07
CA SER A 91 -17.03 -11.21 -38.28
C SER A 91 -16.79 -10.25 -39.44
N LEU A 92 -15.57 -9.71 -39.56
CA LEU A 92 -15.21 -8.79 -40.64
C LEU A 92 -15.21 -9.49 -42.01
N ALA A 93 -14.73 -10.73 -42.07
CA ALA A 93 -14.80 -11.55 -43.29
C ALA A 93 -16.25 -11.85 -43.69
N VAL A 94 -17.10 -12.23 -42.73
CA VAL A 94 -18.53 -12.47 -42.98
C VAL A 94 -19.22 -11.19 -43.48
N ALA A 95 -18.95 -10.04 -42.87
CA ALA A 95 -19.49 -8.76 -43.29
C ALA A 95 -19.04 -8.39 -44.73
N ALA A 96 -17.77 -8.61 -45.06
CA ALA A 96 -17.24 -8.37 -46.40
C ALA A 96 -17.94 -9.25 -47.45
N VAL A 97 -18.12 -10.55 -47.18
CA VAL A 97 -18.86 -11.47 -48.06
C VAL A 97 -20.29 -11.01 -48.25
N ALA A 98 -20.99 -10.62 -47.16
CA ALA A 98 -22.36 -10.13 -47.25
C ALA A 98 -22.47 -8.86 -48.12
N LEU A 99 -21.53 -7.93 -48.00
CA LEU A 99 -21.49 -6.72 -48.83
C LEU A 99 -21.26 -7.05 -50.31
N VAL A 100 -20.36 -7.99 -50.63
CA VAL A 100 -20.13 -8.43 -52.02
C VAL A 100 -21.38 -9.07 -52.60
N VAL A 101 -22.05 -9.95 -51.85
CA VAL A 101 -23.30 -10.59 -52.29
C VAL A 101 -24.41 -9.55 -52.50
N ALA A 102 -24.58 -8.62 -51.57
CA ALA A 102 -25.57 -7.55 -51.70
C ALA A 102 -25.29 -6.63 -52.92
N GLY A 103 -24.02 -6.28 -53.13
CA GLY A 103 -23.60 -5.49 -54.30
C GLY A 103 -23.84 -6.22 -55.62
N ALA A 104 -23.53 -7.51 -55.69
CA ALA A 104 -23.80 -8.33 -56.87
C ALA A 104 -25.30 -8.45 -57.16
N ALA A 105 -26.12 -8.68 -56.13
CA ALA A 105 -27.57 -8.74 -56.26
C ALA A 105 -28.16 -7.42 -56.78
N TYR A 106 -27.68 -6.28 -56.25
CA TYR A 106 -28.09 -4.96 -56.72
C TYR A 106 -27.71 -4.73 -58.18
N ALA A 107 -26.50 -5.10 -58.59
CA ALA A 107 -26.03 -4.96 -59.97
C ALA A 107 -26.81 -5.81 -60.97
N THR A 108 -27.30 -6.99 -60.57
CA THR A 108 -28.15 -7.83 -61.43
C THR A 108 -29.61 -7.36 -61.51
N ALA A 109 -30.04 -6.51 -60.58
CA ALA A 109 -31.41 -5.99 -60.50
C ALA A 109 -31.58 -4.61 -61.15
N ALA A 110 -30.48 -3.92 -61.47
CA ALA A 110 -30.43 -2.63 -62.16
C ALA A 110 -30.27 -2.82 -63.67
#